data_AF-A0A4U3B1F1-F1
#
_entry.id   AF-A0A4U3B1F1-F1
#
_cell.length_a   1.000
_cell.length_b   1.000
_cell.length_c   1.000
_cell.angle_alpha   90.00
_cell.angle_beta   90.00
_cell.angle_gamma   90.00
#
_symmetry.space_group_name_H-M   'P 1'
#
loop_
_entity.id
_entity.type
_entity.pdbx_description
1 polymer ?
#
loop_
_entity_poly.entity_id
_entity_poly.type
_entity_poly.pdbx_seq_one_letter_code
_entity_poly.pdbx_strand_id
1 'polypeptide(L)'
;KVTTNGELERLKREAVHIIEGMNAESAKEIDAVNLLQPYLPSNGMIRVINENSKIMIRQEVDSTKPIPAVNTKFERKESAGIYEKNGGKFAYIKMPIIWNDGKIVSLEMTERLDSLQENLNMLKNVLVIASLFVLIPSFFAGRMLSKLILKPVNSLIQTMEHIQDRGIFKKIPLEKKSKDELYKMGTTFNKMIDLLHQNFEKQQ
;
A
#
# COMPACT_ATOMS: atom_id res chain seq x y z
N LYS A 1 1.36 -7.41 19.29
CA LYS A 1 1.68 -7.25 20.74
C LYS A 1 3.05 -6.59 20.96
N VAL A 2 4.11 -6.99 20.24
CA VAL A 2 5.45 -6.37 20.35
C VAL A 2 5.48 -4.88 19.95
N THR A 3 4.76 -4.50 18.88
CA THR A 3 4.67 -3.10 18.41
C THR A 3 4.02 -2.16 19.45
N THR A 4 3.10 -2.69 20.24
CA THR A 4 2.25 -1.92 21.16
C THR A 4 3.02 -1.39 22.37
N ASN A 5 3.92 -2.19 22.94
CA ASN A 5 4.79 -1.73 24.02
C ASN A 5 5.85 -0.74 23.51
N GLY A 6 6.36 -0.93 22.29
CA GLY A 6 7.32 -0.03 21.67
C GLY A 6 6.80 1.40 21.53
N GLU A 7 5.54 1.55 21.10
CA GLU A 7 4.88 2.87 20.99
C GLU A 7 4.67 3.53 22.36
N LEU A 8 4.28 2.77 23.38
CA LEU A 8 4.13 3.31 24.74
C LEU A 8 5.47 3.79 25.31
N GLU A 9 6.54 3.02 25.13
CA GLU A 9 7.88 3.42 25.55
C GLU A 9 8.42 4.63 24.77
N ARG A 10 8.07 4.74 23.48
CA ARG A 10 8.40 5.93 22.67
C ARG A 10 7.68 7.16 23.20
N LEU A 11 6.36 7.08 23.37
CA LEU A 11 5.55 8.17 23.95
C LEU A 11 6.05 8.57 25.34
N LYS A 12 6.49 7.60 26.16
CA LYS A 12 7.09 7.88 27.46
C LYS A 12 8.37 8.70 27.36
N ARG A 13 9.30 8.32 26.47
CA ARG A 13 10.54 9.09 26.25
C ARG A 13 10.25 10.50 25.76
N GLU A 14 9.31 10.66 24.84
CA GLU A 14 8.89 11.99 24.36
C GLU A 14 8.30 12.84 25.49
N ALA A 15 7.45 12.26 26.35
CA ALA A 15 6.89 12.96 27.50
C ALA A 15 7.98 13.43 28.47
N VAL A 16 8.99 12.59 28.72
CA VAL A 16 10.14 12.96 29.56
C VAL A 16 10.92 14.13 28.95
N HIS A 17 11.18 14.11 27.64
CA HIS A 17 11.87 15.22 26.97
C HIS A 17 11.10 16.54 27.03
N ILE A 18 9.75 16.50 26.96
CA ILE A 18 8.92 17.68 27.20
C ILE A 18 9.16 18.23 28.61
N ILE A 19 9.14 17.36 29.62
CA ILE A 19 9.32 17.75 31.02
C ILE A 19 10.71 18.37 31.23
N GLU A 20 11.75 17.77 30.67
CA GLU A 20 13.11 18.30 30.70
C GLU A 20 13.20 19.70 30.06
N GLY A 21 12.60 19.87 28.87
CA GLY A 21 12.55 21.14 28.16
C GLY A 21 11.76 22.23 28.90
N MET A 22 10.68 21.85 29.59
CA MET A 22 9.88 22.77 30.40
C MET A 22 10.59 23.21 31.69
N ASN A 23 11.43 22.35 32.27
CA ASN A 23 12.19 22.66 33.48
C ASN A 23 13.45 23.52 33.20
N ALA A 24 13.83 23.71 31.94
CA ALA A 24 14.94 24.57 31.57
C ALA A 24 14.66 26.03 31.97
N GLU A 25 15.67 26.71 32.50
CA GLU A 25 15.52 28.06 33.07
C GLU A 25 15.03 29.11 32.04
N SER A 26 15.31 28.87 30.75
CA SER A 26 14.85 29.65 29.60
C SER A 26 13.36 29.46 29.25
N ALA A 27 12.68 28.45 29.79
CA ALA A 27 11.28 28.15 29.50
C ALA A 27 10.29 28.99 30.33
N LYS A 28 10.76 29.70 31.36
CA LYS A 28 9.89 30.50 32.26
C LYS A 28 9.26 31.72 31.58
N GLU A 29 9.85 32.23 30.50
CA GLU A 29 9.38 33.40 29.74
C GLU A 29 8.59 33.03 28.47
N ILE A 30 8.62 31.76 28.05
CA ILE A 30 7.97 31.29 26.83
C ILE A 30 6.55 30.83 27.16
N ASP A 31 5.58 31.18 26.32
CA ASP A 31 4.22 30.67 26.41
C ASP A 31 4.22 29.14 26.35
N ALA A 32 3.55 28.50 27.32
CA ALA A 32 3.45 27.06 27.44
C ALA A 32 2.86 26.38 26.20
N VAL A 33 2.05 27.12 25.41
CA VAL A 33 1.57 26.63 24.10
C VAL A 33 2.74 26.44 23.13
N ASN A 34 3.62 27.44 23.00
CA ASN A 34 4.76 27.40 22.08
C ASN A 34 5.83 26.38 22.52
N LEU A 35 5.96 26.13 23.82
CA LEU A 35 6.88 25.10 24.34
C LEU A 35 6.44 23.68 23.97
N LEU A 36 5.14 23.42 23.90
CA LEU A 36 4.60 22.08 23.66
C LEU A 36 4.46 21.75 22.17
N GLN A 37 4.38 22.76 21.29
CA GLN A 37 4.18 22.58 19.85
C GLN A 37 5.25 21.70 19.17
N PRO A 38 6.57 21.85 19.46
CA PRO A 38 7.61 21.03 18.84
C PRO A 38 7.54 19.54 19.20
N TYR A 39 6.85 19.20 20.29
CA TYR A 39 6.74 17.83 20.80
C TYR A 39 5.41 17.16 20.46
N LEU A 40 4.54 17.84 19.70
CA LEU A 40 3.24 17.32 19.32
C LEU A 40 3.40 16.07 18.43
N PRO A 41 2.86 14.90 18.82
CA PRO A 41 3.02 13.69 18.02
C PRO A 41 2.36 13.81 16.65
N SER A 42 2.95 13.21 15.61
CA SER A 42 2.54 13.38 14.20
C SER A 42 1.07 13.02 13.90
N ASN A 43 0.44 12.19 14.73
CA ASN A 43 -0.99 11.90 14.68
C ASN A 43 -1.58 11.85 16.09
N GLY A 44 -1.27 12.89 16.87
CA GLY A 44 -1.57 12.94 18.29
C GLY A 44 -2.06 14.27 18.79
N MET A 45 -2.29 14.29 20.10
CA MET A 45 -2.60 15.47 20.87
C MET A 45 -1.74 15.54 22.13
N ILE A 46 -1.48 16.76 22.58
CA ILE A 46 -0.98 17.06 23.91
C ILE A 46 -2.05 17.85 24.64
N ARG A 47 -2.34 17.48 25.89
CA ARG A 47 -3.20 18.25 26.78
C ARG A 47 -2.57 18.44 28.16
N VAL A 48 -2.85 19.58 28.77
CA VAL A 48 -2.47 19.87 30.16
C VAL A 48 -3.75 19.99 30.98
N ILE A 49 -3.83 19.24 32.08
CA ILE A 49 -5.01 19.15 32.94
C ILE A 49 -4.64 19.56 34.36
N ASN A 50 -5.37 20.50 34.95
CA ASN A 50 -5.12 20.92 36.33
C ASN A 50 -5.73 19.97 37.36
N GLU A 51 -5.44 20.19 38.65
CA GLU A 51 -5.96 19.37 39.76
C GLU A 51 -7.49 19.27 39.82
N ASN A 52 -8.20 20.29 39.29
CA ASN A 52 -9.67 20.31 39.19
C ASN A 52 -10.19 19.54 37.96
N SER A 53 -9.34 18.78 37.26
CA SER A 53 -9.66 18.07 36.01
C SER A 53 -10.14 18.99 34.87
N LYS A 54 -9.76 20.28 34.91
CA LYS A 54 -10.01 21.25 33.84
C LYS A 54 -8.83 21.25 32.87
N ILE A 55 -9.14 21.16 31.56
CA ILE A 55 -8.16 21.26 30.49
C ILE A 55 -7.67 22.72 30.39
N MET A 56 -6.38 22.93 30.60
CA MET A 56 -5.71 24.23 30.47
C MET A 56 -5.20 24.47 29.06
N ILE A 57 -4.62 23.43 28.45
CA ILE A 57 -4.05 23.47 27.09
C ILE A 57 -4.51 22.21 26.36
N ARG A 58 -4.86 22.35 25.09
CA ARG A 58 -5.07 21.25 24.16
C ARG A 58 -4.48 21.65 22.81
N GLN A 59 -3.54 20.84 22.33
CA GLN A 59 -2.96 20.97 21.00
C GLN A 59 -3.11 19.64 20.28
N GLU A 60 -3.41 19.68 18.99
CA GLU A 60 -3.71 18.50 18.19
C GLU A 60 -3.32 18.78 16.73
N VAL A 61 -2.69 17.80 16.08
CA VAL A 61 -2.17 17.98 14.71
C VAL A 61 -3.29 18.13 13.70
N ASP A 62 -4.31 17.26 13.78
CA ASP A 62 -5.41 17.22 12.84
C ASP A 62 -6.73 17.56 13.54
N SER A 63 -7.13 18.83 13.44
CA SER A 63 -8.40 19.30 14.01
C SER A 63 -9.64 18.69 13.32
N THR A 64 -9.50 18.08 12.14
CA THR A 64 -10.60 17.43 11.41
C THR A 64 -10.89 16.02 11.91
N LYS A 65 -9.92 15.37 12.58
CA LYS A 65 -10.04 14.02 13.16
C LYS A 65 -9.70 14.02 14.66
N PRO A 66 -10.49 14.69 15.50
CA PRO A 66 -10.17 14.90 16.90
C PRO A 66 -10.02 13.57 17.65
N ILE A 67 -9.02 13.50 18.52
CA ILE A 67 -8.80 12.42 19.46
C ILE A 67 -9.93 12.49 20.48
N PRO A 68 -10.72 11.39 20.59
CA PRO A 68 -11.82 11.35 21.53
C PRO A 68 -11.25 11.31 22.94
N ALA A 69 -11.72 12.24 23.77
CA ALA A 69 -11.27 12.33 25.15
C ALA A 69 -11.75 11.10 25.95
N VAL A 70 -10.80 10.36 26.54
CA VAL A 70 -11.10 9.33 27.54
C VAL A 70 -10.57 9.81 28.89
N ASN A 71 -11.45 9.78 29.90
CA ASN A 71 -11.19 10.16 31.30
C ASN A 71 -10.18 11.33 31.46
N THR A 72 -10.65 12.56 31.22
CA THR A 72 -9.91 13.83 31.42
C THR A 72 -9.65 14.15 32.90
N LYS A 73 -9.54 13.11 33.74
CA LYS A 73 -9.27 13.27 35.16
C LYS A 73 -7.78 13.51 35.36
N PHE A 74 -7.49 14.45 36.24
CA PHE A 74 -6.15 14.65 36.77
C PHE A 74 -5.66 13.41 37.52
N GLU A 75 -4.41 13.03 37.28
CA GLU A 75 -3.75 11.91 37.93
C GLU A 75 -2.41 12.36 38.49
N ARG A 76 -2.19 12.15 39.79
CA ARG A 76 -0.89 12.42 40.47
C ARG A 76 0.15 11.30 40.25
N LYS A 77 -0.16 10.32 39.41
CA LYS A 77 0.71 9.17 39.13
C LYS A 77 0.89 9.05 37.63
N GLU A 78 2.06 8.57 37.22
CA GLU A 78 2.28 8.17 35.84
C GLU A 78 1.27 7.06 35.48
N SER A 79 0.58 7.22 34.36
CA SER A 79 -0.25 6.17 33.80
C SER A 79 -0.11 6.14 32.29
N ALA A 80 0.02 4.94 31.74
CA ALA A 80 0.11 4.73 30.31
C ALA A 80 -0.78 3.56 29.94
N GLY A 81 -1.31 3.57 28.73
CA GLY A 81 -2.20 2.51 28.30
C GLY A 81 -2.75 2.71 26.91
N ILE A 82 -3.66 1.83 26.54
CA ILE A 82 -4.34 1.88 25.26
C ILE A 82 -5.82 1.79 25.49
N TYR A 83 -6.56 2.59 24.73
CA TYR A 83 -8.00 2.53 24.69
C TYR A 83 -8.50 2.45 23.25
N GLU A 84 -9.71 1.91 23.11
CA GLU A 84 -10.42 1.88 21.84
C GLU A 84 -11.62 2.82 21.91
N LYS A 85 -11.80 3.65 20.89
CA LYS A 85 -12.94 4.57 20.81
C LYS A 85 -13.25 4.90 19.35
N ASN A 86 -14.53 4.92 19.00
CA ASN A 86 -15.00 5.20 17.64
C ASN A 86 -14.33 4.30 16.57
N GLY A 87 -14.04 3.04 16.92
CA GLY A 87 -13.37 2.08 16.03
C GLY A 87 -11.86 2.26 15.86
N GLY A 88 -11.25 3.25 16.54
CA GLY A 88 -9.82 3.49 16.53
C GLY A 88 -9.11 3.10 17.84
N LYS A 89 -7.83 2.76 17.74
CA LYS A 89 -6.93 2.48 18.87
C LYS A 89 -6.05 3.68 19.16
N PHE A 90 -5.92 4.01 20.43
CA PHE A 90 -5.14 5.15 20.90
C PHE A 90 -4.21 4.71 22.02
N ALA A 91 -2.93 5.09 21.93
CA ALA A 91 -2.00 5.00 23.03
C ALA A 91 -1.98 6.33 23.77
N TYR A 92 -1.94 6.29 25.10
CA TYR A 92 -1.83 7.48 25.91
C TYR A 92 -0.76 7.31 26.99
N ILE A 93 -0.19 8.44 27.40
CA ILE A 93 0.60 8.58 28.61
C ILE A 93 0.17 9.84 29.36
N LYS A 94 0.07 9.73 30.69
CA LYS A 94 -0.16 10.83 31.62
C LYS A 94 1.02 10.90 32.58
N MET A 95 1.58 12.09 32.76
CA MET A 95 2.64 12.35 33.72
C MET A 95 2.30 13.59 34.56
N PRO A 96 2.43 13.53 35.89
CA PRO A 96 2.34 14.72 36.72
C PRO A 96 3.59 15.57 36.52
N ILE A 97 3.40 16.87 36.29
CA ILE A 97 4.48 17.85 36.09
C ILE A 97 4.24 19.05 37.01
N ILE A 98 5.32 19.73 37.39
CA ILE A 98 5.25 20.99 38.12
C ILE A 98 5.09 22.11 37.09
N TRP A 99 4.03 22.89 37.23
CA TRP A 99 3.75 24.03 36.37
C TRP A 99 4.54 25.27 36.81
N ASN A 100 4.58 26.32 35.97
CA ASN A 100 5.33 27.55 36.23
C ASN A 100 4.91 28.25 37.54
N ASP A 101 3.67 28.04 37.98
CA ASP A 101 3.11 28.59 39.23
C ASP A 101 3.31 27.65 40.45
N GLY A 102 4.09 26.58 40.29
CA GLY A 102 4.39 25.59 41.33
C GLY A 102 3.29 24.55 41.56
N LYS A 103 2.14 24.65 40.87
CA LYS A 103 1.06 23.66 41.00
C LYS A 103 1.37 22.40 40.20
N ILE A 104 0.82 21.28 40.64
CA ILE A 104 0.96 20.02 39.90
C ILE A 104 -0.16 19.94 38.87
N VAL A 105 0.21 19.72 37.62
CA VAL A 105 -0.72 19.48 36.51
C VAL A 105 -0.39 18.14 35.85
N SER A 106 -1.35 17.54 35.17
CA SER A 106 -1.13 16.32 34.39
C SER A 106 -0.86 16.72 32.95
N LEU A 107 0.35 16.43 32.47
CA LEU A 107 0.65 16.38 31.05
C LEU A 107 0.09 15.07 30.51
N GLU A 108 -0.69 15.13 29.44
CA GLU A 108 -1.15 13.96 28.75
C GLU A 108 -0.87 14.06 27.27
N MET A 109 -0.32 12.99 26.74
CA MET A 109 -0.05 12.82 25.32
C MET A 109 -0.81 11.60 24.83
N THR A 110 -1.46 11.74 23.68
CA THR A 110 -2.24 10.66 23.08
C THR A 110 -1.93 10.59 21.60
N GLU A 111 -1.74 9.38 21.08
CA GLU A 111 -1.49 9.14 19.67
C GLU A 111 -2.39 8.03 19.15
N ARG A 112 -2.89 8.22 17.93
CA ARG A 112 -3.67 7.22 17.23
C ARG A 112 -2.75 6.14 16.67
N LEU A 113 -3.04 4.88 17.00
CA LEU A 113 -2.30 3.72 16.52
C LEU A 113 -2.76 3.26 15.12
N ASP A 114 -3.90 3.76 14.65
CA ASP A 114 -4.52 3.32 13.40
C ASP A 114 -3.91 3.94 12.13
N SER A 115 -3.14 5.04 12.23
CA SER A 115 -2.50 5.68 11.07
C SER A 115 -1.59 4.72 10.31
N LEU A 116 -0.90 3.85 11.04
CA LEU A 116 -0.03 2.85 10.40
C LEU A 116 -0.84 1.84 9.59
N GLN A 117 -1.98 1.40 10.13
CA GLN A 117 -2.87 0.46 9.45
C GLN A 117 -3.58 1.09 8.26
N GLU A 118 -4.00 2.36 8.37
CA GLU A 118 -4.59 3.12 7.26
C GLU A 118 -3.59 3.25 6.09
N ASN A 119 -2.33 3.62 6.37
CA ASN A 119 -1.28 3.73 5.37
C ASN A 119 -0.98 2.39 4.69
N LEU A 120 -0.85 1.30 5.47
CA LEU A 120 -0.64 -0.05 4.91
C LEU A 120 -1.82 -0.49 4.04
N ASN A 121 -3.05 -0.21 4.45
CA ASN A 121 -4.23 -0.53 3.66
C ASN A 121 -4.27 0.28 2.35
N MET A 122 -3.88 1.56 2.38
CA MET A 122 -3.79 2.39 1.18
C MET A 122 -2.75 1.82 0.21
N LEU A 123 -1.55 1.50 0.69
CA LEU A 123 -0.50 0.89 -0.12
C LEU A 123 -0.93 -0.47 -0.70
N LYS A 124 -1.58 -1.31 0.10
CA LYS A 124 -2.16 -2.58 -0.35
C LYS A 124 -3.15 -2.34 -1.49
N ASN A 125 -4.05 -1.36 -1.37
CA ASN A 125 -5.04 -1.04 -2.41
C ASN A 125 -4.35 -0.57 -3.69
N VAL A 126 -3.37 0.32 -3.59
CA VAL A 126 -2.56 0.77 -4.73
C VAL A 126 -1.86 -0.41 -5.40
N LEU A 127 -1.25 -1.30 -4.61
CA LEU A 127 -0.57 -2.48 -5.13
C LEU A 127 -1.53 -3.41 -5.87
N VAL A 128 -2.71 -3.68 -5.31
CA VAL A 128 -3.73 -4.53 -5.94
C VAL A 128 -4.19 -3.92 -7.26
N ILE A 129 -4.48 -2.62 -7.28
CA ILE A 129 -4.93 -1.91 -8.49
C ILE A 129 -3.82 -1.92 -9.56
N ALA A 130 -2.59 -1.57 -9.20
CA ALA A 130 -1.44 -1.62 -10.10
C ALA A 130 -1.19 -3.03 -10.64
N SER A 131 -1.31 -4.05 -9.79
CA SER A 131 -1.17 -5.46 -10.20
C SER A 131 -2.23 -5.85 -11.22
N LEU A 132 -3.49 -5.46 -11.00
CA LEU A 132 -4.56 -5.71 -11.96
C LEU A 132 -4.32 -4.98 -13.29
N PHE A 133 -3.81 -3.75 -13.25
CA PHE A 133 -3.45 -2.98 -14.45
C PHE A 133 -2.35 -3.65 -15.28
N VAL A 134 -1.48 -4.46 -14.68
CA VAL A 134 -0.47 -5.23 -15.42
C VAL A 134 -1.03 -6.60 -15.84
N LEU A 135 -1.64 -7.34 -14.92
CA LEU A 135 -2.09 -8.71 -15.16
C LEU A 135 -3.20 -8.79 -16.22
N ILE A 136 -4.15 -7.86 -16.22
CA ILE A 136 -5.28 -7.90 -17.17
C ILE A 136 -4.77 -7.74 -18.62
N PRO A 137 -4.02 -6.69 -18.98
CA PRO A 137 -3.44 -6.56 -20.32
C PRO A 137 -2.49 -7.72 -20.66
N SER A 138 -1.66 -8.18 -19.73
CA SER A 138 -0.76 -9.32 -19.98
C SER A 138 -1.52 -10.59 -20.32
N PHE A 139 -2.64 -10.87 -19.64
CA PHE A 139 -3.50 -12.01 -19.95
C PHE A 139 -4.10 -11.89 -21.37
N PHE A 140 -4.62 -10.71 -21.73
CA PHE A 140 -5.16 -10.47 -23.07
C PHE A 140 -4.07 -10.53 -24.16
N ALA A 141 -2.88 -9.97 -23.90
CA ALA A 141 -1.75 -10.03 -24.80
C ALA A 141 -1.29 -11.47 -25.05
N GLY A 142 -1.19 -12.29 -23.99
CA GLY A 142 -0.86 -13.71 -24.11
C GLY A 142 -1.91 -14.47 -24.92
N ARG A 143 -3.20 -14.21 -24.69
CA ARG A 143 -4.29 -14.81 -25.48
C ARG A 143 -4.26 -14.38 -26.94
N MET A 144 -3.97 -13.11 -27.20
CA MET A 144 -3.82 -12.57 -28.57
C MET A 144 -2.65 -13.23 -29.29
N LEU A 145 -1.48 -13.30 -28.65
CA LEU A 145 -0.27 -13.91 -29.20
C LEU A 145 -0.49 -15.40 -29.52
N SER A 146 -1.14 -16.13 -28.61
CA SER A 146 -1.50 -17.53 -28.83
C SER A 146 -2.38 -17.70 -30.07
N LYS A 147 -3.37 -16.82 -30.27
CA LYS A 147 -4.30 -16.90 -31.40
C LYS A 147 -3.69 -16.45 -32.73
N LEU A 148 -2.88 -15.39 -32.72
CA LEU A 148 -2.34 -14.79 -33.95
C LEU A 148 -1.05 -15.45 -34.43
N ILE A 149 -0.23 -16.00 -33.52
CA ILE A 149 1.08 -16.54 -33.88
C ILE A 149 1.17 -18.03 -33.58
N LEU A 150 1.01 -18.45 -32.32
CA LEU A 150 1.29 -19.84 -31.93
C LEU A 150 0.35 -20.84 -32.62
N LYS A 151 -0.96 -20.54 -32.69
CA LYS A 151 -1.94 -21.42 -33.34
C LYS A 151 -1.66 -21.62 -34.84
N PRO A 152 -1.52 -20.57 -35.66
CA PRO A 152 -1.16 -20.74 -37.07
C PRO A 152 0.15 -21.48 -37.27
N VAL A 153 1.20 -21.16 -36.50
CA VAL A 153 2.49 -21.85 -36.57
C VAL A 153 2.32 -23.35 -36.29
N ASN A 154 1.59 -23.71 -35.24
CA ASN A 154 1.34 -25.12 -34.93
C ASN A 154 0.52 -25.83 -36.02
N SER A 155 -0.43 -25.14 -36.65
CA SER A 155 -1.18 -25.68 -37.79
C SER A 155 -0.30 -25.90 -39.03
N LEU A 156 0.66 -25.02 -39.29
CA LEU A 156 1.64 -25.18 -40.36
C LEU A 156 2.47 -26.45 -40.12
N ILE A 157 3.05 -26.57 -38.91
CA ILE A 157 3.88 -27.71 -38.51
C ILE A 157 3.11 -29.02 -38.66
N GLN A 158 1.92 -29.12 -38.05
CA GLN A 158 1.09 -30.33 -38.13
C GLN A 158 0.71 -30.71 -39.56
N THR A 159 0.46 -29.73 -40.43
CA THR A 159 0.14 -30.02 -41.83
C THR A 159 1.35 -30.54 -42.58
N MET A 160 2.54 -29.98 -42.35
CA MET A 160 3.79 -30.43 -42.97
C MET A 160 4.17 -31.84 -42.52
N GLU A 161 4.09 -32.13 -41.21
CA GLU A 161 4.32 -33.48 -40.67
C GLU A 161 3.35 -34.49 -41.28
N HIS A 162 2.06 -34.16 -41.37
CA HIS A 162 1.06 -35.05 -41.95
C HIS A 162 1.28 -35.31 -43.46
N ILE A 163 1.80 -34.34 -44.21
CA ILE A 163 2.18 -34.52 -45.63
C ILE A 163 3.38 -35.46 -45.74
N GLN A 164 4.40 -35.26 -44.91
CA GLN A 164 5.61 -36.06 -44.90
C GLN A 164 5.32 -37.53 -44.55
N ASP A 165 4.52 -37.78 -43.51
CA ASP A 165 4.22 -39.13 -43.04
C ASP A 165 3.31 -39.92 -43.99
N ARG A 166 2.38 -39.24 -44.67
CA ARG A 166 1.36 -39.89 -45.51
C ARG A 166 1.68 -39.84 -47.01
N GLY A 167 2.65 -39.04 -47.43
CA GLY A 167 2.98 -38.84 -48.84
C GLY A 167 1.85 -38.20 -49.66
N ILE A 168 0.93 -37.46 -49.02
CA ILE A 168 -0.24 -36.88 -49.68
C ILE A 168 -0.02 -35.42 -50.06
N PHE A 169 -0.54 -35.03 -51.23
CA PHE A 169 -0.53 -33.62 -51.67
C PHE A 169 -1.65 -32.84 -50.99
N LYS A 170 -1.41 -32.37 -49.76
CA LYS A 170 -2.37 -31.56 -48.98
C LYS A 170 -1.92 -30.10 -48.91
N LYS A 171 -2.88 -29.16 -49.02
CA LYS A 171 -2.65 -27.73 -48.81
C LYS A 171 -2.85 -27.33 -47.37
N ILE A 172 -2.09 -26.33 -46.94
CA ILE A 172 -2.25 -25.65 -45.67
C ILE A 172 -3.50 -24.76 -45.72
N PRO A 173 -4.43 -24.88 -44.76
CA PRO A 173 -5.58 -23.99 -44.66
C PRO A 173 -5.14 -22.59 -44.23
N LEU A 174 -5.51 -21.58 -45.00
CA LEU A 174 -5.22 -20.17 -44.71
C LEU A 174 -6.52 -19.50 -44.22
N GLU A 175 -6.71 -19.40 -42.90
CA GLU A 175 -7.97 -18.92 -42.32
C GLU A 175 -8.30 -17.46 -42.67
N LYS A 176 -7.30 -16.59 -42.81
CA LYS A 176 -7.47 -15.17 -43.15
C LYS A 176 -6.37 -14.69 -44.08
N LYS A 177 -6.75 -13.86 -45.06
CA LYS A 177 -5.77 -13.11 -45.86
C LYS A 177 -5.06 -12.11 -44.95
N SER A 178 -3.80 -12.39 -44.64
CA SER A 178 -2.92 -11.50 -43.91
C SER A 178 -1.76 -11.07 -44.81
N LYS A 179 -1.11 -9.97 -44.47
CA LYS A 179 0.11 -9.50 -45.14
C LYS A 179 1.38 -9.85 -44.35
N ASP A 180 1.24 -10.67 -43.31
CA ASP A 180 2.35 -11.14 -42.47
C ASP A 180 3.16 -12.27 -43.11
N GLU A 181 4.29 -12.56 -42.47
CA GLU A 181 5.23 -13.60 -42.86
C GLU A 181 4.60 -14.99 -42.82
N LEU A 182 3.70 -15.26 -41.86
CA LEU A 182 3.03 -16.57 -41.73
C LEU A 182 2.12 -16.86 -42.92
N TYR A 183 1.35 -15.87 -43.38
CA TYR A 183 0.53 -16.01 -44.57
C TYR A 183 1.39 -16.17 -45.84
N LYS A 184 2.51 -15.44 -45.94
CA LYS A 184 3.46 -15.60 -47.04
C LYS A 184 4.10 -16.99 -47.07
N MET A 185 4.44 -17.56 -45.91
CA MET A 185 4.95 -18.93 -45.79
C MET A 185 3.91 -19.94 -46.26
N GLY A 186 2.68 -19.87 -45.75
CA GLY A 186 1.62 -20.80 -46.12
C GLY A 186 1.23 -20.74 -47.60
N THR A 187 1.18 -19.54 -48.19
CA THR A 187 0.92 -19.38 -49.65
C THR A 187 2.07 -19.90 -50.51
N THR A 188 3.33 -19.65 -50.12
CA THR A 188 4.51 -20.18 -50.82
C THR A 188 4.55 -21.71 -50.76
N PHE A 189 4.26 -22.28 -49.59
CA PHE A 189 4.18 -23.72 -49.41
C PHE A 189 3.08 -24.36 -50.27
N ASN A 190 1.87 -23.77 -50.28
CA ASN A 190 0.78 -24.27 -51.11
C ASN A 190 1.13 -24.27 -52.61
N LYS A 191 1.83 -23.24 -53.10
CA LYS A 191 2.34 -23.21 -54.48
C LYS A 191 3.35 -24.32 -54.76
N MET A 192 4.21 -24.66 -53.79
CA MET A 192 5.16 -25.76 -53.92
C MET A 192 4.44 -27.11 -54.06
N ILE A 193 3.43 -27.36 -53.23
CA ILE A 193 2.60 -28.57 -53.31
C ILE A 193 1.90 -28.67 -54.67
N ASP A 194 1.39 -27.56 -55.20
CA ASP A 194 0.77 -27.52 -56.54
C ASP A 194 1.76 -27.92 -57.64
N LEU A 195 3.00 -27.41 -57.60
CA LEU A 195 4.04 -27.76 -58.57
C LEU A 195 4.44 -29.23 -58.47
N LEU A 196 4.58 -29.77 -57.25
CA LEU A 196 4.90 -31.19 -57.04
C LEU A 196 3.79 -32.09 -57.56
N HIS A 197 2.53 -31.76 -57.30
CA HIS A 197 1.37 -32.51 -57.77
C HIS A 197 1.30 -32.52 -59.31
N GLN A 198 1.43 -31.35 -59.94
CA GLN A 198 1.42 -31.24 -61.41
C GLN A 198 2.55 -32.02 -62.07
N ASN A 199 3.75 -32.02 -61.48
CA ASN A 199 4.88 -32.78 -62.01
C ASN A 199 4.68 -34.29 -61.86
N PHE A 200 4.07 -34.73 -60.76
CA PHE A 200 3.73 -36.14 -60.56
C PHE A 200 2.68 -36.63 -61.57
N GLU A 201 1.62 -35.85 -61.82
CA GLU A 201 0.60 -36.18 -62.83
C GLU A 201 1.15 -36.25 -64.25
N LYS A 202 2.14 -35.43 -64.60
CA LYS A 202 2.79 -35.45 -65.94
C LYS A 202 3.73 -36.65 -66.15
N GLN A 203 4.13 -37.34 -65.10
CA GLN A 203 5.05 -38.48 -65.15
C GLN A 203 4.31 -39.83 -65.13
N GLN A 204 2.99 -39.83 -64.95
CA GLN A 204 2.11 -41.00 -65.15
C GLN A 204 1.57 -41.03 -66.57
#